data_AF-A0A178IJ73-F1
#
_entry.id   AF-A0A178IJ73-F1
#
_cell.length_a   1.000
_cell.length_b   1.000
_cell.length_c   1.000
_cell.angle_alpha   90.00
_cell.angle_beta   90.00
_cell.angle_gamma   90.00
#
_symmetry.space_group_name_H-M   'P 1'
#
loop_
_entity.id
_entity.type
_entity.pdbx_description
1 polymer ?
#
loop_
_entity_poly.entity_id
_entity_poly.type
_entity_poly.pdbx_seq_one_letter_code
_entity_poly.pdbx_strand_id
1 'polypeptide(L)'
;MNILAASHFYPPAFINAALAVLAVIAFAIVAFAWFAFRFCHRRLVTACNIAEGTHAGRITKFAGAAIGESYLLGKFGADANHVVPAAAADKPIGVITDQAEAAEDPVNVSLLGSSDTTILVRAAGEIAAGSYVVPAAAGRVQALPAAAGTYILVGRALTAAAAAGDLVEIDPIAGIPTVVTAG
;
A
#
# COMPACT_ATOMS: atom_id res chain seq x y z
N MET A 1 -7.68 6.85 -85.79
CA MET A 1 -6.92 6.64 -84.54
C MET A 1 -7.02 7.91 -83.71
N ASN A 2 -7.07 7.78 -82.38
CA ASN A 2 -7.63 8.71 -81.38
C ASN A 2 -9.14 8.48 -81.22
N ILE A 3 -9.66 8.24 -80.01
CA ILE A 3 -9.80 9.27 -78.98
C ILE A 3 -10.03 8.62 -77.60
N LEU A 4 -9.27 9.14 -76.62
CA LEU A 4 -9.57 9.29 -75.18
C LEU A 4 -9.34 8.12 -74.20
N ALA A 5 -8.24 8.29 -73.46
CA ALA A 5 -8.08 7.85 -72.09
C ALA A 5 -9.22 8.40 -71.20
N ALA A 6 -9.92 7.50 -70.52
CA ALA A 6 -10.75 7.83 -69.36
C ALA A 6 -10.05 7.29 -68.12
N SER A 7 -9.01 7.98 -67.65
CA SER A 7 -8.59 7.86 -66.26
C SER A 7 -9.76 8.34 -65.40
N HIS A 8 -10.31 7.42 -64.61
CA HIS A 8 -11.40 7.67 -63.69
C HIS A 8 -10.92 8.65 -62.60
N PHE A 9 -11.05 9.94 -62.88
CA PHE A 9 -10.66 11.02 -61.98
C PHE A 9 -11.73 11.12 -60.88
N TYR A 10 -11.52 10.42 -59.77
CA TYR A 10 -12.42 10.52 -58.62
C TYR A 10 -12.48 11.98 -58.15
N PRO A 11 -13.67 12.57 -57.95
CA PRO A 11 -13.78 13.97 -57.53
C PRO A 11 -13.07 14.16 -56.18
N PRO A 12 -12.38 15.29 -55.95
CA PRO A 12 -11.57 15.52 -54.74
C PRO A 12 -12.36 15.41 -53.43
N ALA A 13 -13.68 15.60 -53.48
CA ALA A 13 -14.58 15.39 -52.35
C ALA A 13 -14.64 13.91 -51.90
N PHE A 14 -14.52 12.95 -52.81
CA PHE A 14 -14.57 11.52 -52.51
C PHE A 14 -13.27 11.04 -51.84
N ILE A 15 -12.13 11.58 -52.27
CA ILE A 15 -10.81 11.30 -51.68
C ILE A 15 -10.73 11.83 -50.24
N ASN A 16 -11.21 13.06 -50.01
CA ASN A 16 -11.22 13.67 -48.68
C ASN A 16 -12.20 12.97 -47.72
N ALA A 17 -13.36 12.52 -48.22
CA ALA A 17 -14.31 11.74 -47.44
C ALA A 17 -13.73 10.38 -47.03
N ALA A 18 -13.03 9.69 -47.93
CA ALA A 18 -12.37 8.41 -47.63
C ALA A 18 -11.23 8.56 -46.59
N LEU A 19 -10.44 9.63 -46.70
CA LEU A 19 -9.36 9.94 -45.74
C LEU A 19 -9.89 10.28 -44.35
N ALA A 20 -11.02 11.00 -44.24
CA ALA A 20 -11.66 11.31 -42.97
C ALA A 20 -12.18 10.05 -42.25
N VAL A 21 -12.79 9.11 -43.00
CA VAL A 21 -13.27 7.84 -42.44
C VAL A 21 -12.10 6.98 -41.92
N LEU A 22 -10.99 6.91 -42.66
CA LEU A 22 -9.80 6.17 -42.23
C LEU A 22 -9.18 6.76 -40.95
N ALA A 23 -9.15 8.09 -40.81
CA ALA A 23 -8.63 8.76 -39.61
C ALA A 23 -9.47 8.45 -38.35
N VAL A 24 -10.80 8.42 -38.46
CA VAL A 24 -11.70 8.10 -37.33
C VAL A 24 -11.52 6.64 -36.91
N ILE A 25 -11.40 5.72 -37.87
CA ILE A 25 -11.18 4.29 -37.58
C ILE A 25 -9.82 4.09 -36.87
N ALA A 26 -8.76 4.75 -37.35
CA ALA A 26 -7.44 4.65 -36.73
C ALA A 26 -7.45 5.17 -35.28
N PHE A 27 -8.13 6.29 -35.01
CA PHE A 27 -8.22 6.86 -33.67
C PHE A 27 -8.99 5.94 -32.71
N ALA A 28 -10.08 5.32 -33.19
CA ALA A 28 -10.85 4.35 -32.41
C ALA A 28 -10.03 3.10 -32.05
N ILE A 29 -9.21 2.60 -32.97
CA ILE A 29 -8.33 1.43 -32.72
C ILE A 29 -7.26 1.77 -31.69
N VAL A 30 -6.62 2.95 -31.79
CA VAL A 30 -5.60 3.36 -30.81
C VAL A 30 -6.21 3.58 -29.43
N ALA A 31 -7.38 4.23 -29.35
CA ALA A 31 -8.09 4.42 -28.09
C ALA A 31 -8.53 3.08 -27.46
N PHE A 32 -9.03 2.15 -28.28
CA PHE A 32 -9.40 0.81 -27.83
C PHE A 32 -8.18 0.00 -27.38
N ALA A 33 -7.05 0.09 -28.11
CA ALA A 33 -5.80 -0.56 -27.72
C ALA A 33 -5.24 0.00 -26.42
N TRP A 34 -5.30 1.32 -26.20
CA TRP A 34 -4.91 1.95 -24.93
C TRP A 34 -5.83 1.53 -23.79
N PHE A 35 -7.15 1.48 -24.03
CA PHE A 35 -8.14 1.05 -23.05
C PHE A 35 -7.95 -0.43 -22.69
N ALA A 36 -7.74 -1.30 -23.68
CA ALA A 36 -7.47 -2.71 -23.48
C ALA A 36 -6.11 -2.93 -22.78
N PHE A 37 -5.07 -2.19 -23.15
CA PHE A 37 -3.76 -2.28 -22.51
C PHE A 37 -3.81 -1.84 -21.04
N ARG A 38 -4.61 -0.81 -20.71
CA ARG A 38 -4.86 -0.38 -19.33
C ARG A 38 -5.61 -1.45 -18.51
N PHE A 39 -6.44 -2.26 -19.15
CA PHE A 39 -7.17 -3.36 -18.49
C PHE A 39 -6.37 -4.67 -18.40
N CYS A 40 -5.44 -4.93 -19.33
CA CYS A 40 -4.68 -6.19 -19.39
C CYS A 40 -3.50 -6.27 -18.40
N HIS A 41 -3.18 -5.19 -17.69
CA HIS A 41 -2.16 -5.21 -16.63
C HIS A 41 -2.66 -5.73 -15.27
N ARG A 42 -3.75 -6.51 -15.23
CA ARG A 42 -4.04 -7.34 -14.08
C ARG A 42 -3.09 -8.54 -14.12
N ARG A 43 -2.00 -8.44 -13.35
CA ARG A 43 -1.20 -9.60 -12.95
C ARG A 43 -2.17 -10.72 -12.60
N LEU A 44 -2.05 -11.86 -13.26
CA LEU A 44 -2.77 -13.07 -12.90
C LEU A 44 -2.32 -13.46 -11.49
N VAL A 45 -2.99 -12.94 -10.48
CA VAL A 45 -2.89 -13.43 -9.12
C VAL A 45 -3.61 -14.76 -9.16
N THR A 46 -2.86 -15.85 -9.10
CA THR A 46 -3.43 -17.15 -8.74
C THR A 46 -4.20 -16.94 -7.45
N ALA A 47 -5.53 -16.95 -7.53
CA ALA A 47 -6.38 -16.86 -6.36
C ALA A 47 -6.29 -18.20 -5.62
N CYS A 48 -5.22 -18.35 -4.83
CA CYS A 48 -5.12 -19.36 -3.80
C CYS A 48 -6.08 -18.98 -2.67
N ASN A 49 -7.40 -18.99 -2.92
CA ASN A 49 -8.40 -18.95 -1.85
C ASN A 49 -8.50 -20.34 -1.20
N ILE A 50 -7.38 -20.84 -0.71
CA ILE A 50 -7.41 -21.66 0.48
C ILE A 50 -7.26 -20.61 1.59
N ALA A 51 -8.28 -20.47 2.44
CA ALA A 51 -8.27 -19.56 3.60
C ALA A 51 -7.14 -19.88 4.61
N GLU A 52 -6.38 -20.94 4.34
CA GLU A 52 -5.30 -21.50 5.12
C GLU A 52 -4.02 -21.42 4.28
N GLY A 53 -3.01 -20.75 4.83
CA GLY A 53 -1.73 -20.59 4.17
C GLY A 53 -0.70 -20.03 5.14
N THR A 54 0.55 -20.40 4.94
CA THR A 54 1.67 -19.82 5.68
C THR A 54 2.20 -18.63 4.89
N HIS A 55 2.50 -17.55 5.59
CA HIS A 55 2.96 -16.30 4.99
C HIS A 55 4.39 -15.99 5.40
N ALA A 56 5.21 -15.58 4.43
CA ALA A 56 6.59 -15.15 4.66
C ALA A 56 6.62 -13.67 5.09
N GLY A 57 6.22 -13.40 6.34
CA GLY A 57 6.36 -12.07 6.96
C GLY A 57 5.37 -10.99 6.53
N ARG A 58 4.52 -11.22 5.52
CA ARG A 58 3.50 -10.25 5.06
C ARG A 58 2.15 -10.91 4.78
N ILE A 59 1.07 -10.25 5.16
CA ILE A 59 -0.31 -10.71 4.93
C ILE A 59 -1.17 -9.60 4.35
N THR A 60 -2.12 -9.98 3.50
CA THR A 60 -3.16 -9.07 3.03
C THR A 60 -4.34 -9.14 3.99
N LYS A 61 -4.82 -7.97 4.43
CA LYS A 61 -6.03 -7.80 5.25
C LYS A 61 -6.89 -6.69 4.65
N PHE A 62 -8.12 -6.56 5.12
CA PHE A 62 -9.01 -5.48 4.69
C PHE A 62 -8.96 -4.32 5.67
N ALA A 63 -9.01 -3.09 5.18
CA ALA A 63 -9.06 -1.92 6.05
C ALA A 63 -10.43 -1.83 6.74
N GLY A 64 -10.46 -1.61 8.06
CA GLY A 64 -11.71 -1.40 8.80
C GLY A 64 -12.32 -0.01 8.61
N ALA A 65 -11.54 0.94 8.09
CA ALA A 65 -11.92 2.32 7.78
C ALA A 65 -10.86 2.93 6.84
N ALA A 66 -11.05 4.16 6.38
CA ALA A 66 -10.04 4.87 5.60
C ALA A 66 -8.72 5.02 6.39
N ILE A 67 -7.59 4.71 5.75
CA ILE A 67 -6.24 4.81 6.29
C ILE A 67 -5.46 5.81 5.44
N GLY A 68 -5.38 7.06 5.91
CA GLY A 68 -4.78 8.16 5.15
C GLY A 68 -3.24 8.21 5.15
N GLU A 69 -2.57 7.36 5.92
CA GLU A 69 -1.10 7.35 6.03
C GLU A 69 -0.55 5.93 5.91
N SER A 70 0.57 5.77 5.20
CA SER A 70 1.34 4.52 5.16
C SER A 70 2.27 4.40 6.37
N TYR A 71 2.74 3.17 6.62
CA TYR A 71 3.72 2.82 7.65
C TYR A 71 3.19 2.98 9.08
N LEU A 72 1.93 2.62 9.27
CA LEU A 72 1.26 2.64 10.57
C LEU A 72 1.20 1.23 11.17
N LEU A 73 1.38 1.11 12.47
CA LEU A 73 1.07 -0.11 13.22
C LEU A 73 -0.42 -0.42 13.12
N GLY A 74 -0.73 -1.62 12.65
CA GLY A 74 -2.08 -2.16 12.56
C GLY A 74 -2.38 -3.14 13.68
N LYS A 75 -3.64 -3.18 14.12
CA LYS A 75 -4.23 -4.21 14.97
C LYS A 75 -5.44 -4.83 14.28
N PHE A 76 -5.92 -5.97 14.79
CA PHE A 76 -7.19 -6.50 14.35
C PHE A 76 -8.33 -5.50 14.59
N GLY A 77 -9.19 -5.37 13.59
CA GLY A 77 -10.40 -4.55 13.63
C GLY A 77 -11.54 -5.26 14.36
N ALA A 78 -12.76 -5.11 13.84
CA ALA A 78 -13.95 -5.78 14.39
C ALA A 78 -13.90 -7.31 14.26
N ASP A 79 -13.15 -7.82 13.28
CA ASP A 79 -12.93 -9.23 13.04
C ASP A 79 -11.48 -9.51 12.61
N ALA A 80 -11.16 -10.79 12.43
CA ALA A 80 -9.82 -11.26 12.10
C ALA A 80 -9.35 -10.92 10.68
N ASN A 81 -10.25 -10.50 9.78
CA ASN A 81 -9.94 -10.13 8.40
C ASN A 81 -9.69 -8.62 8.25
N HIS A 82 -10.19 -7.83 9.20
CA HIS A 82 -10.01 -6.39 9.22
C HIS A 82 -8.81 -5.93 10.03
N VAL A 83 -8.17 -4.86 9.56
CA VAL A 83 -7.08 -4.16 10.24
C VAL A 83 -7.41 -2.68 10.41
N VAL A 84 -7.06 -2.13 11.57
CA VAL A 84 -7.19 -0.70 11.88
C VAL A 84 -5.91 -0.20 12.56
N PRO A 85 -5.58 1.11 12.48
CA PRO A 85 -4.44 1.67 13.20
C PRO A 85 -4.50 1.39 14.71
N ALA A 86 -3.40 0.95 15.29
CA ALA A 86 -3.29 0.63 16.71
C ALA A 86 -3.23 1.89 17.59
N ALA A 87 -3.70 1.79 18.83
CA ALA A 87 -3.46 2.79 19.87
C ALA A 87 -2.31 2.37 20.80
N ALA A 88 -1.92 3.26 21.73
CA ALA A 88 -0.73 3.08 22.57
C ALA A 88 -0.76 1.82 23.47
N ALA A 89 -1.94 1.36 23.88
CA ALA A 89 -2.11 0.18 24.73
C ALA A 89 -2.44 -1.10 23.94
N ASP A 90 -2.63 -0.99 22.63
CA ASP A 90 -3.00 -2.13 21.80
C ASP A 90 -1.79 -3.02 21.50
N LYS A 91 -2.07 -4.27 21.13
CA LYS A 91 -1.07 -5.22 20.65
C LYS A 91 -1.11 -5.24 19.12
N PRO A 92 -0.19 -4.54 18.43
CA PRO A 92 -0.19 -4.53 16.97
C PRO A 92 0.24 -5.88 16.41
N ILE A 93 -0.34 -6.23 15.26
CA ILE A 93 0.01 -7.44 14.51
C ILE A 93 1.19 -7.20 13.58
N GLY A 94 1.36 -5.96 13.12
CA GLY A 94 2.15 -5.65 11.95
C GLY A 94 2.14 -4.16 11.62
N VAL A 95 2.88 -3.80 10.57
CA VAL A 95 2.90 -2.46 9.98
C VAL A 95 2.12 -2.49 8.67
N ILE A 96 1.11 -1.66 8.56
CA ILE A 96 0.36 -1.39 7.34
C ILE A 96 1.23 -0.52 6.44
N THR A 97 1.69 -1.07 5.31
CA THR A 97 2.57 -0.34 4.39
C THR A 97 1.82 0.52 3.38
N ASP A 98 0.52 0.26 3.22
CA ASP A 98 -0.32 0.85 2.18
C ASP A 98 -1.29 1.87 2.79
N GLN A 99 -2.02 2.57 1.91
CA GLN A 99 -3.14 3.44 2.27
C GLN A 99 -4.44 2.77 1.84
N ALA A 100 -5.54 3.15 2.48
CA ALA A 100 -6.89 2.71 2.13
C ALA A 100 -7.80 3.94 2.04
N GLU A 101 -8.57 4.06 0.95
CA GLU A 101 -9.49 5.18 0.77
C GLU A 101 -10.80 4.93 1.53
N ALA A 102 -11.20 3.66 1.68
CA ALA A 102 -12.39 3.25 2.38
C ALA A 102 -12.19 1.95 3.17
N ALA A 103 -13.22 1.56 3.93
CA ALA A 103 -13.29 0.22 4.49
C ALA A 103 -13.35 -0.83 3.36
N GLU A 104 -12.96 -2.07 3.66
CA GLU A 104 -12.89 -3.21 2.73
C GLU A 104 -11.78 -3.10 1.66
N ASP A 105 -11.02 -2.00 1.62
CA ASP A 105 -9.87 -1.91 0.73
C ASP A 105 -8.76 -2.87 1.19
N PRO A 106 -8.18 -3.68 0.29
CA PRO A 106 -7.11 -4.60 0.64
C PRO A 106 -5.82 -3.82 0.95
N VAL A 107 -5.23 -4.09 2.10
CA VAL A 107 -3.98 -3.48 2.57
C VAL A 107 -2.93 -4.53 2.91
N ASN A 108 -1.67 -4.25 2.59
CA ASN A 108 -0.55 -5.07 3.01
C ASN A 108 -0.15 -4.78 4.48
N VAL A 109 -0.02 -5.84 5.26
CA VAL A 109 0.44 -5.81 6.65
C VAL A 109 1.74 -6.61 6.75
N SER A 110 2.84 -5.93 7.07
CA SER A 110 4.12 -6.54 7.39
C SER A 110 4.12 -7.01 8.84
N LEU A 111 4.13 -8.31 9.07
CA LEU A 111 3.99 -8.93 10.38
C LEU A 111 5.20 -8.65 11.28
N LEU A 112 4.94 -8.24 12.51
CA LEU A 112 5.98 -8.09 13.52
C LEU A 112 6.48 -9.47 13.97
N GLY A 113 7.80 -9.62 14.10
CA GLY A 113 8.45 -10.86 14.55
C GLY A 113 8.57 -11.98 13.50
N SER A 114 7.91 -11.85 12.34
CA SER A 114 8.09 -12.76 11.20
C SER A 114 8.68 -12.08 9.96
N SER A 115 8.95 -10.78 10.05
CA SER A 115 9.64 -10.04 8.99
C SER A 115 11.10 -10.48 8.91
N ASP A 116 11.54 -10.81 7.71
CA ASP A 116 12.93 -11.10 7.38
C ASP A 116 13.76 -9.83 7.16
N THR A 117 13.09 -8.68 7.06
CA THR A 117 13.71 -7.37 6.88
C THR A 117 13.37 -6.40 8.02
N THR A 118 14.15 -5.33 8.08
CA THR A 118 13.79 -4.10 8.79
C THR A 118 12.51 -3.49 8.18
N ILE A 119 11.78 -2.71 8.98
CA ILE A 119 10.51 -2.12 8.57
C ILE A 119 10.53 -0.61 8.85
N LEU A 120 10.00 0.18 7.92
CA LEU A 120 9.73 1.60 8.14
C LEU A 120 8.43 1.77 8.91
N VAL A 121 8.46 2.62 9.94
CA VAL A 121 7.31 2.99 10.76
C VAL A 121 7.27 4.50 10.98
N ARG A 122 6.06 5.03 11.17
CA ARG A 122 5.86 6.47 11.38
C ARG A 122 5.99 6.84 12.86
N ALA A 123 6.84 7.83 13.16
CA ALA A 123 7.05 8.31 14.52
C ALA A 123 5.93 9.24 15.01
N ALA A 124 5.61 9.16 16.30
CA ALA A 124 4.72 10.07 17.01
C ALA A 124 5.44 11.33 17.54
N GLY A 125 6.77 11.33 17.51
CA GLY A 125 7.63 12.40 18.02
C GLY A 125 9.10 12.05 17.80
N GLU A 126 9.99 12.68 18.55
CA GLU A 126 11.43 12.39 18.50
C GLU A 126 11.73 10.95 18.97
N ILE A 127 12.56 10.23 18.22
CA ILE A 127 13.05 8.90 18.56
C ILE A 127 14.54 8.84 18.27
N ALA A 128 15.34 8.55 19.29
CA ALA A 128 16.78 8.34 19.12
C ALA A 128 17.08 6.95 18.56
N ALA A 129 18.09 6.85 17.68
CA ALA A 129 18.57 5.57 17.19
C ALA A 129 19.02 4.66 18.34
N GLY A 130 18.73 3.37 18.24
CA GLY A 130 19.00 2.36 19.25
C GLY A 130 17.94 2.25 20.35
N SER A 131 16.99 3.19 20.45
CA SER A 131 15.89 3.14 21.42
C SER A 131 14.92 1.99 21.11
N TYR A 132 14.35 1.39 22.14
CA TYR A 132 13.20 0.51 21.97
C TYR A 132 11.97 1.34 21.64
N VAL A 133 11.15 0.82 20.71
CA VAL A 133 9.93 1.49 20.26
C VAL A 133 8.68 0.75 20.73
N VAL A 134 7.63 1.53 21.01
CA VAL A 134 6.32 1.06 21.47
C VAL A 134 5.20 1.75 20.69
N PRO A 135 3.99 1.18 20.64
CA PRO A 135 2.85 1.81 20.01
C PRO A 135 2.52 3.17 20.64
N ALA A 136 2.08 4.08 19.80
CA ALA A 136 1.48 5.35 20.16
C ALA A 136 0.08 5.45 19.54
N ALA A 137 -0.60 6.59 19.72
CA ALA A 137 -1.88 6.83 19.08
C ALA A 137 -1.78 6.83 17.54
N ALA A 138 -2.90 6.55 16.87
CA ALA A 138 -3.04 6.60 15.41
C ALA A 138 -2.07 5.69 14.63
N GLY A 139 -1.69 4.54 15.21
CA GLY A 139 -0.79 3.57 14.60
C GLY A 139 0.66 4.05 14.51
N ARG A 140 1.04 5.14 15.19
CA ARG A 140 2.43 5.61 15.20
C ARG A 140 3.27 4.88 16.25
N VAL A 141 4.58 5.05 16.21
CA VAL A 141 5.51 4.56 17.24
C VAL A 141 6.09 5.71 18.06
N GLN A 142 6.44 5.43 19.30
CA GLN A 142 7.19 6.32 20.17
C GLN A 142 8.34 5.56 20.83
N ALA A 143 9.34 6.28 21.35
CA ALA A 143 10.36 5.67 22.20
C ALA A 143 9.72 5.12 23.48
N LEU A 144 10.28 4.02 24.00
CA LEU A 144 9.85 3.43 25.28
C LEU A 144 9.92 4.50 26.39
N PRO A 145 8.79 4.84 27.02
CA PRO A 145 8.79 5.83 28.08
C PRO A 145 9.55 5.33 29.32
N ALA A 146 10.20 6.25 30.04
CA ALA A 146 10.82 5.97 31.33
C ALA A 146 9.80 5.87 32.49
N ALA A 147 8.56 6.28 32.25
CA ALA A 147 7.49 6.22 33.25
C ALA A 147 7.13 4.76 33.56
N ALA A 148 6.76 4.50 34.82
CA ALA A 148 6.30 3.17 35.20
C ALA A 148 5.01 2.82 34.45
N GLY A 149 4.96 1.62 33.88
CA GLY A 149 3.87 1.19 33.03
C GLY A 149 4.13 -0.15 32.36
N THR A 150 3.07 -0.73 31.80
CA THR A 150 3.20 -1.89 30.91
C THR A 150 3.13 -1.39 29.48
N TYR A 151 4.20 -1.63 28.72
CA TYR A 151 4.31 -1.23 27.33
C TYR A 151 4.50 -2.44 26.43
N ILE A 152 4.03 -2.35 25.19
CA ILE A 152 4.25 -3.40 24.19
C ILE A 152 5.45 -3.01 23.35
N LEU A 153 6.55 -3.77 23.46
CA LEU A 153 7.70 -3.58 22.59
C LEU A 153 7.38 -4.08 21.19
N VAL A 154 7.65 -3.26 20.18
CA VAL A 154 7.43 -3.62 18.76
C VAL A 154 8.71 -3.69 17.94
N GLY A 155 9.82 -3.22 18.50
CA GLY A 155 11.11 -3.25 17.82
C GLY A 155 12.16 -2.35 18.46
N ARG A 156 13.28 -2.24 17.75
CA ARG A 156 14.38 -1.32 18.08
C ARG A 156 14.63 -0.38 16.91
N ALA A 157 14.75 0.92 17.18
CA ALA A 157 15.05 1.91 16.17
C ALA A 157 16.49 1.77 15.65
N LEU A 158 16.64 1.71 14.32
CA LEU A 158 17.92 1.70 13.62
C LEU A 158 18.31 3.10 13.13
N THR A 159 17.32 3.93 12.82
CA THR A 159 17.48 5.34 12.48
C THR A 159 16.79 6.24 13.52
N ALA A 160 17.09 7.53 13.50
CA ALA A 160 16.44 8.52 14.36
C ALA A 160 15.29 9.23 13.63
N ALA A 161 14.28 9.66 14.37
CA ALA A 161 13.27 10.63 13.93
C ALA A 161 13.40 11.92 14.73
N ALA A 162 13.23 13.06 14.06
CA ALA A 162 13.30 14.38 14.69
C ALA A 162 11.91 14.89 15.10
N ALA A 163 10.85 14.47 14.41
CA ALA A 163 9.50 14.95 14.62
C ALA A 163 8.41 13.91 14.38
N ALA A 164 7.20 14.24 14.79
CA ALA A 164 6.02 13.44 14.49
C ALA A 164 5.75 13.38 12.98
N GLY A 165 5.51 12.18 12.45
CA GLY A 165 5.31 11.95 11.03
C GLY A 165 6.57 11.49 10.29
N ASP A 166 7.75 11.64 10.88
CA ASP A 166 9.00 11.13 10.31
C ASP A 166 8.98 9.59 10.20
N LEU A 167 9.67 9.07 9.20
CA LEU A 167 9.86 7.63 9.04
C LEU A 167 11.10 7.18 9.81
N VAL A 168 10.92 6.13 10.62
CA VAL A 168 11.96 5.46 11.39
C VAL A 168 12.07 4.04 10.89
N GLU A 169 13.29 3.59 10.63
CA GLU A 169 13.57 2.19 10.35
C GLU A 169 13.74 1.45 11.67
N ILE A 170 13.05 0.32 11.82
CA ILE A 170 13.11 -0.53 13.01
C ILE A 170 13.51 -1.95 12.65
N ASP A 171 14.23 -2.60 13.56
CA ASP A 171 14.34 -4.04 13.63
C ASP A 171 13.11 -4.59 14.39
N PRO A 172 12.18 -5.28 13.72
CA PRO A 172 10.90 -5.63 14.30
C PRO A 172 11.01 -6.79 15.29
N ILE A 173 10.38 -6.64 16.45
CA ILE A 173 10.26 -7.68 17.47
C ILE A 173 8.79 -8.08 17.57
N ALA A 174 8.50 -9.36 17.83
CA ALA A 174 7.14 -9.78 18.15
C ALA A 174 6.61 -8.95 19.34
N GLY A 175 5.33 -8.56 19.32
CA GLY A 175 4.76 -7.68 20.35
C GLY A 175 4.88 -8.25 21.77
N ILE A 176 5.93 -7.87 22.51
CA ILE A 176 6.24 -8.41 23.84
C ILE A 176 5.84 -7.39 24.92
N PRO A 177 4.98 -7.76 25.88
CA PRO A 177 4.68 -6.90 27.01
C PRO A 177 5.90 -6.79 27.92
N THR A 178 6.32 -5.56 28.20
CA THR A 178 7.42 -5.24 29.10
C THR A 178 6.92 -4.30 30.18
N VAL A 179 7.23 -4.63 31.43
CA VAL A 179 6.92 -3.77 32.58
C VAL A 179 8.12 -2.89 32.82
N VAL A 180 7.91 -1.58 32.74
CA VAL A 180 8.87 -0.57 33.20
C VAL A 180 8.49 -0.25 34.64
N THR A 181 9.44 -0.43 35.55
CA THR A 181 9.30 -0.08 36.97
C THR A 181 10.00 1.25 37.21
N ALA A 182 9.44 2.11 38.06
CA ALA A 182 10.15 3.32 38.49
C ALA A 182 11.45 2.91 39.21
N GLY A 183 12.57 3.52 38.81
CA GLY A 183 13.85 3.40 39.49
C GLY A 183 13.92 4.22 40.76
#